data_AF-A0A8T3TE72-F1
#
_entry.id   AF-A0A8T3TE72-F1
#
_cell.length_a   1.000
_cell.length_b   1.000
_cell.length_c   1.000
_cell.angle_alpha   90.00
_cell.angle_beta   90.00
_cell.angle_gamma   90.00
#
_symmetry.space_group_name_H-M   'P 1'
#
loop_
_entity.id
_entity.type
_entity.pdbx_description
1 polymer ?
#
loop_
_entity_poly.entity_id
_entity_poly.type
_entity_poly.pdbx_seq_one_letter_code
_entity_poly.pdbx_strand_id
1 'polypeptide(L)'
;GIQEETTILGIPCLTLRPNTERPITITHGTNRLVEPEALGAALDAALSGGQAAPREGPPLWDGQAGQRIAGVIESWLAARLPAAGADRGD
;
A
#
# COMPACT_ATOMS: atom_id res chain seq x y z
N GLY A 1 6.02 -5.99 -1.58
CA GLY A 1 6.16 -6.69 -2.87
C GLY A 1 6.24 -5.65 -3.96
N ILE A 2 6.89 -5.95 -5.09
CA ILE A 2 7.29 -4.90 -6.05
C ILE A 2 6.13 -4.01 -6.54
N GLN A 3 4.91 -4.55 -6.69
CA GLN A 3 3.72 -3.81 -7.13
C GLN A 3 3.30 -2.69 -6.14
N GLU A 4 3.48 -2.94 -4.84
CA GLU A 4 3.13 -1.98 -3.77
C GLU A 4 4.23 -0.91 -3.66
N GLU A 5 5.48 -1.33 -3.75
CA GLU A 5 6.66 -0.45 -3.68
C GLU A 5 6.72 0.51 -4.87
N THR A 6 6.43 0.04 -6.09
CA THR A 6 6.37 0.91 -7.27
C THR A 6 5.24 1.91 -7.17
N THR A 7 4.11 1.52 -6.55
CA THR A 7 2.97 2.42 -6.34
C THR A 7 3.34 3.58 -5.43
N ILE A 8 4.01 3.32 -4.29
CA ILE A 8 4.38 4.40 -3.38
C ILE A 8 5.49 5.31 -3.94
N LEU A 9 6.37 4.75 -4.78
CA LEU A 9 7.45 5.49 -5.43
C LEU A 9 6.99 6.22 -6.70
N GLY A 10 5.75 6.03 -7.15
CA GLY A 10 5.26 6.62 -8.41
C GLY A 10 5.95 6.05 -9.66
N ILE A 11 6.49 4.83 -9.58
CA ILE A 11 7.21 4.16 -10.68
C ILE A 11 6.21 3.27 -11.43
N PRO A 12 6.11 3.33 -12.77
CA PRO A 12 5.27 2.40 -13.54
C PRO A 12 5.63 0.94 -13.31
N CYS A 13 4.63 0.06 -13.17
CA CYS A 13 4.81 -1.38 -13.01
C CYS A 13 3.97 -2.14 -14.03
N LEU A 14 4.60 -2.98 -14.85
CA LEU A 14 3.92 -3.82 -15.83
C LEU A 14 4.01 -5.27 -15.36
N THR A 15 2.86 -5.90 -15.11
CA THR A 15 2.75 -7.29 -14.67
C THR A 15 2.28 -8.16 -15.84
N LEU A 16 3.15 -9.04 -16.32
CA LEU A 16 2.86 -10.05 -17.36
C LEU A 16 2.16 -11.28 -16.76
N ARG A 17 0.99 -11.06 -16.17
CA ARG A 17 0.11 -12.12 -15.65
C ARG A 17 -1.34 -11.69 -15.87
N PRO A 18 -2.28 -12.65 -15.99
CA PRO A 18 -3.69 -12.32 -16.15
C PRO A 18 -4.35 -11.81 -14.86
N ASN A 19 -3.65 -11.87 -13.71
CA ASN A 19 -4.18 -11.42 -12.42
C ASN A 19 -3.07 -10.97 -11.46
N THR A 20 -3.49 -10.30 -10.38
CA THR A 20 -2.66 -9.90 -9.24
C THR A 20 -3.45 -10.08 -7.94
N GLU A 21 -2.74 -10.43 -6.87
CA GLU A 21 -3.22 -10.41 -5.49
C GLU A 21 -3.28 -9.01 -4.86
N ARG A 22 -2.91 -7.97 -5.63
CA ARG A 22 -2.88 -6.55 -5.24
C ARG A 22 -3.70 -5.68 -6.19
N PRO A 23 -5.02 -5.90 -6.35
CA PRO A 23 -5.86 -5.12 -7.28
C PRO A 23 -5.85 -3.60 -6.99
N ILE A 24 -5.55 -3.20 -5.75
CA ILE A 24 -5.44 -1.81 -5.36
C ILE A 24 -4.28 -1.08 -6.07
N THR A 25 -3.20 -1.79 -6.41
CA THR A 25 -2.06 -1.20 -7.13
C THR A 25 -2.38 -0.93 -8.60
N ILE A 26 -3.48 -1.50 -9.13
CA ILE A 26 -4.00 -1.19 -10.46
C ILE A 26 -4.96 0.00 -10.41
N THR A 27 -5.92 -0.04 -9.48
CA THR A 27 -6.99 0.96 -9.41
C THR A 27 -6.52 2.29 -8.83
N HIS A 28 -5.57 2.27 -7.90
CA HIS A 28 -5.07 3.45 -7.19
C HIS A 28 -3.53 3.51 -7.18
N GLY A 29 -2.86 2.69 -7.98
CA GLY A 29 -1.41 2.64 -8.03
C GLY A 29 -0.87 2.67 -9.45
N THR A 30 0.36 2.19 -9.59
CA THR A 30 1.12 2.27 -10.85
C THR A 30 1.17 0.97 -11.62
N ASN A 31 0.55 -0.09 -11.09
CA ASN A 31 0.59 -1.42 -11.66
C ASN A 31 -0.43 -1.57 -12.80
N ARG A 32 -0.02 -2.24 -13.87
CA ARG A 32 -0.89 -2.58 -14.99
C ARG A 32 -0.65 -4.04 -15.37
N LEU A 33 -1.74 -4.80 -15.50
CA LEU A 33 -1.68 -6.12 -16.13
C LEU A 33 -1.53 -5.95 -17.64
N VAL A 34 -0.59 -6.67 -18.23
CA VAL A 34 -0.25 -6.54 -19.65
C VAL A 34 -0.16 -7.93 -20.26
N GLU A 35 -0.83 -8.12 -21.40
CA GLU A 35 -0.65 -9.32 -22.24
C GLU A 35 0.66 -9.21 -23.03
N PRO A 36 1.35 -10.33 -23.33
CA PRO A 36 2.64 -10.32 -24.02
C PRO A 36 2.67 -9.48 -25.31
N GLU A 37 1.59 -9.51 -26.09
CA GLU A 37 1.47 -8.80 -27.37
C GLU A 37 1.42 -7.27 -27.18
N ALA A 38 0.96 -6.80 -26.03
CA ALA A 38 0.84 -5.37 -25.70
C ALA A 38 2.07 -4.81 -24.96
N LEU A 39 3.04 -5.66 -24.60
CA LEU A 39 4.17 -5.28 -23.76
C LEU A 39 5.02 -4.16 -24.35
N GLY A 40 5.34 -4.23 -25.65
CA GLY A 40 6.18 -3.21 -26.30
C GLY A 40 5.56 -1.81 -26.20
N ALA A 41 4.30 -1.68 -26.60
CA ALA A 41 3.58 -0.40 -26.52
C ALA A 41 3.42 0.10 -25.07
N ALA A 42 3.15 -0.82 -24.12
CA ALA A 42 3.03 -0.46 -22.71
C ALA A 42 4.37 0.02 -22.11
N LEU A 43 5.48 -0.59 -22.53
CA LEU A 43 6.83 -0.20 -22.13
C LEU A 43 7.20 1.17 -22.68
N ASP A 44 6.97 1.42 -23.97
CA ASP A 44 7.23 2.72 -24.60
C ASP A 44 6.44 3.85 -23.92
N ALA A 45 5.17 3.59 -23.59
CA ALA A 45 4.33 4.53 -22.84
C ALA A 45 4.85 4.81 -21.42
N ALA A 46 5.39 3.79 -20.73
CA ALA A 46 5.98 3.97 -19.41
C ALA A 46 7.27 4.78 -19.45
N LEU A 47 8.15 4.52 -20.43
CA LEU A 47 9.45 5.19 -20.57
C LEU A 47 9.34 6.64 -21.05
N SER A 48 8.31 6.95 -21.83
CA SER A 48 8.02 8.31 -22.32
C SER A 48 7.35 9.22 -21.27
N GLY A 49 7.13 8.73 -20.05
CA GLY A 49 6.44 9.48 -18.99
C GLY A 49 4.93 9.57 -19.17
N GLY A 50 4.36 8.81 -20.11
CA GLY A 50 2.93 8.86 -20.46
C GLY A 50 1.99 8.19 -19.45
N GLN A 51 2.52 7.50 -18.44
CA GLN A 51 1.71 6.90 -17.37
C GLN A 51 2.00 7.64 -16.06
N ALA A 52 1.28 8.74 -15.84
CA ALA A 52 1.27 9.39 -14.54
C ALA A 52 0.63 8.46 -13.51
N ALA A 53 1.29 8.28 -12.36
CA ALA A 53 0.67 7.64 -11.21
C ALA A 53 -0.66 8.36 -10.87
N PRO A 54 -1.67 7.64 -10.36
CA PRO A 54 -2.90 8.27 -9.87
C PRO A 54 -2.58 9.42 -8.93
N ARG A 55 -3.28 10.55 -9.10
CA ARG A 55 -3.02 11.79 -8.35
C ARG A 55 -3.18 11.61 -6.85
N GLU A 56 -4.06 10.69 -6.47
CA GLU A 56 -4.27 10.23 -5.11
C GLU A 56 -3.97 8.74 -5.10
N GLY A 57 -2.90 8.34 -4.40
CA GLY A 57 -2.50 6.95 -4.25
C GLY A 57 -3.51 6.13 -3.43
N PRO A 58 -3.19 4.88 -3.07
CA PRO A 58 -4.13 4.05 -2.33
C PRO A 58 -4.53 4.68 -0.98
N PRO A 59 -5.81 4.61 -0.59
CA PRO A 59 -6.25 5.15 0.69
C PRO A 59 -5.44 4.60 1.87
N LEU A 60 -5.09 5.48 2.81
CA LEU A 60 -4.30 5.15 4.02
C LEU A 60 -2.86 4.69 3.76
N TRP A 61 -2.33 4.83 2.53
CA TRP A 61 -0.91 4.65 2.23
C TRP A 61 -0.13 5.97 2.43
N ASP A 62 -0.37 6.61 3.57
CA ASP A 62 0.14 7.91 3.97
C ASP A 62 1.40 7.84 4.85
N GLY A 63 1.96 6.63 5.02
CA GLY A 63 3.09 6.38 5.91
C GLY A 63 2.74 6.36 7.40
N GLN A 64 1.46 6.50 7.78
CA GLN A 64 1.03 6.58 9.19
C GLN A 64 0.56 5.25 9.79
N ALA A 65 0.81 4.12 9.12
CA ALA A 65 0.40 2.81 9.61
C ALA A 65 0.98 2.50 11.00
N GLY A 66 2.24 2.90 11.25
CA GLY A 66 2.90 2.70 12.54
C GLY A 66 2.16 3.40 13.70
N GLN A 67 1.89 4.70 13.58
CA GLN A 67 1.16 5.44 14.62
C GLN A 67 -0.26 4.89 14.82
N ARG A 68 -0.96 4.56 13.73
CA ARG A 68 -2.32 4.00 13.80
C ARG A 68 -2.35 2.66 14.54
N ILE A 69 -1.42 1.76 14.24
CA ILE A 69 -1.36 0.44 14.91
C ILE A 69 -0.94 0.60 16.37
N ALA A 70 0.02 1.46 16.69
CA ALA A 70 0.42 1.73 18.07
C ALA A 70 -0.78 2.18 18.92
N GLY A 71 -1.58 3.14 18.43
CA GLY A 71 -2.78 3.59 19.13
C GLY A 71 -3.83 2.50 19.36
N VAL A 72 -3.99 1.57 18.42
CA VAL A 72 -4.89 0.40 18.60
C VAL A 72 -4.37 -0.52 19.69
N ILE A 73 -3.07 -0.80 19.72
CA ILE A 73 -2.44 -1.67 20.73
C ILE A 73 -2.54 -1.04 22.12
N GLU A 74 -2.21 0.25 22.25
CA GLU A 74 -2.33 0.99 23.52
C GLU A 74 -3.76 0.97 24.06
N SER A 75 -4.74 1.23 23.18
CA SER A 75 -6.17 1.17 23.54
C SER A 75 -6.59 -0.23 23.98
N TRP A 76 -6.12 -1.26 23.27
CA TRP A 76 -6.43 -2.65 23.59
C TRP A 76 -5.84 -3.08 24.95
N LEU A 77 -4.62 -2.64 25.27
CA LEU A 77 -3.94 -2.90 26.53
C LEU A 77 -4.61 -2.16 27.69
N ALA A 78 -4.92 -0.87 27.53
CA ALA A 78 -5.59 -0.08 28.55
C ALA A 78 -6.95 -0.66 28.95
N ALA A 79 -7.67 -1.28 28.01
CA ALA A 79 -8.95 -1.94 28.28
C ALA A 79 -8.83 -3.29 29.01
N ARG A 80 -7.62 -3.86 29.13
CA ARG A 80 -7.41 -5.25 29.63
C ARG A 80 -6.41 -5.35 30.78
N LEU A 81 -5.57 -4.35 30.96
CA LEU A 81 -4.65 -4.29 32.09
C LEU A 81 -5.34 -3.58 33.26
N PRO A 82 -5.29 -4.15 34.48
CA PRO A 82 -5.70 -3.41 35.66
C PRO A 82 -4.84 -2.14 35.78
N ALA A 83 -5.46 -1.05 36.25
CA ALA A 83 -4.74 0.18 36.50
C ALA A 83 -3.53 -0.13 37.40
N ALA A 84 -2.32 0.21 36.93
CA ALA A 84 -1.10 0.03 37.70
C ALA A 84 -1.22 0.86 38.99
N GLY A 85 -1.59 0.21 40.09
CA GLY A 85 -1.72 0.85 41.41
C GLY A 85 -2.97 0.51 42.24
N ALA A 86 -3.89 -0.34 41.78
CA ALA A 86 -5.12 -0.62 42.55
C ALA A 86 -5.00 -1.69 43.67
N ASP A 87 -3.80 -2.21 43.96
CA ASP A 87 -3.61 -3.13 45.09
C ASP A 87 -2.20 -2.99 45.70
N ARG A 88 -2.04 -2.00 46.58
CA ARG A 88 -1.03 -1.97 47.66
C ARG A 88 -1.56 -1.08 48.78
N GLY A 89 -2.56 -1.59 49.48
CA GLY A 89 -3.10 -0.99 50.71
C GLY A 89 -4.00 -1.99 51.41
N ASP A 90 -3.40 -2.90 52.19
CA ASP A 90 -3.35 -2.89 53.66
C ASP A 90 -2.62 -4.13 54.20
#